data_AF-A0A9P3GX89-F1
#
_entry.id   AF-A0A9P3GX89-F1
#
_cell.length_a   1.000
_cell.length_b   1.000
_cell.length_c   1.000
_cell.angle_alpha   90.00
_cell.angle_beta   90.00
_cell.angle_gamma   90.00
#
_symmetry.space_group_name_H-M   'P 1'
#
loop_
_entity.id
_entity.type
_entity.pdbx_description
1 polymer ?
#
loop_
_entity_poly.entity_id
_entity_poly.type
_entity_poly.pdbx_seq_one_letter_code
_entity_poly.pdbx_strand_id
1 'polypeptide(L)'
;MDEGPIASPHLARAEFFCVSWMRTVERIRTYPQLQRLLCYGGLVWRLVVLLLGRPVATRVASGPSGAWTTHGLQAAWDPIQQLHSEVYDNPSNDPLVVALLGQFDRGSLWPPCEVFFRSYRWTGRWSDSLESWFQQRLREIGQRAASPLGNQAWKSRWARGPSQVREHSADEAARPIVERARLGTIRQLDLRRAGGHRLGPYLRRGVGGLCGR
;
A
#
# COMPACT_ATOMS: atom_id res chain seq x y z
N MET A 1 42.84 4.40 20.74
CA MET A 1 41.61 3.69 21.14
C MET A 1 40.48 4.44 20.46
N ASP A 2 39.92 3.86 19.41
CA ASP A 2 38.78 4.46 18.69
C ASP A 2 37.52 4.17 19.50
N GLU A 3 36.98 5.19 20.16
CA GLU A 3 35.62 5.10 20.68
C GLU A 3 34.67 5.20 19.48
N GLY A 4 34.09 4.05 19.09
CA GLY A 4 33.10 4.00 18.03
C GLY A 4 31.90 4.91 18.33
N PRO A 5 31.20 5.40 17.30
CA PRO A 5 30.11 6.36 17.47
C PRO A 5 28.99 5.76 18.33
N ILE A 6 28.77 6.35 19.50
CA ILE A 6 27.66 6.01 20.40
C ILE A 6 26.36 6.37 19.66
N ALA A 7 25.63 5.34 19.21
CA ALA A 7 24.35 5.53 18.55
C ALA A 7 23.38 6.28 19.47
N SER A 8 22.77 7.37 18.97
CA SER A 8 21.83 8.17 19.76
C SER A 8 20.66 7.31 20.24
N PRO A 9 20.29 7.35 21.53
CA PRO A 9 19.22 6.51 22.10
C PRO A 9 17.85 6.73 21.42
N HIS A 10 17.65 7.87 20.78
CA HIS A 10 16.44 8.15 20.00
C HIS A 10 16.35 7.31 18.72
N LEU A 11 17.47 7.05 18.05
CA LEU A 11 17.51 6.26 16.81
C LEU A 11 17.19 4.79 17.10
N ALA A 12 17.79 4.23 18.15
CA ALA A 12 17.49 2.87 18.59
C ALA A 12 15.99 2.68 18.90
N ARG A 13 15.34 3.71 19.45
CA ARG A 13 13.91 3.68 19.75
C ARG A 13 13.03 3.76 18.49
N ALA A 14 13.35 4.63 17.53
CA ALA A 14 12.62 4.71 16.26
C ALA A 14 12.69 3.40 15.47
N GLU A 15 13.88 2.80 15.45
CA GLU A 15 14.12 1.51 14.83
C GLU A 15 13.25 0.40 15.44
N PHE A 16 13.19 0.33 16.77
CA PHE A 16 12.34 -0.65 17.46
C PHE A 16 10.88 -0.59 16.99
N PHE A 17 10.30 0.61 16.89
CA PHE A 17 8.91 0.77 16.48
C PHE A 17 8.68 0.35 15.03
N CYS A 18 9.57 0.75 14.12
CA CYS A 18 9.47 0.39 12.70
C CYS A 18 9.58 -1.12 12.51
N VAL A 19 10.55 -1.78 13.16
CA VAL A 19 10.75 -3.23 13.08
C VAL A 19 9.57 -3.99 13.69
N SER A 20 9.06 -3.53 14.84
CA SER A 20 7.89 -4.12 15.49
C SER A 20 6.64 -4.05 14.61
N TRP A 21 6.41 -2.92 13.96
CA TRP A 21 5.30 -2.75 13.03
C TRP A 21 5.43 -3.62 11.79
N MET A 22 6.61 -3.67 11.15
CA MET A 22 6.84 -4.53 9.98
C MET A 22 6.57 -6.01 10.31
N ARG A 23 7.04 -6.49 11.47
CA ARG A 23 6.75 -7.87 11.95
C ARG A 23 5.26 -8.09 12.17
N THR A 24 4.58 -7.12 12.76
CA THR A 24 3.13 -7.20 13.00
C THR A 24 2.37 -7.27 11.68
N VAL A 25 2.73 -6.41 10.73
CA VAL A 25 2.18 -6.38 9.37
C VAL A 25 2.38 -7.71 8.65
N GLU A 26 3.59 -8.27 8.70
CA GLU A 26 3.88 -9.57 8.08
C GLU A 26 3.04 -10.70 8.69
N ARG A 27 2.76 -10.64 9.99
CA ARG A 27 1.88 -11.61 10.65
C ARG A 27 0.42 -11.46 10.22
N ILE A 28 -0.13 -10.23 10.21
CA ILE A 28 -1.55 -10.01 9.90
C ILE A 28 -1.85 -10.14 8.40
N ARG A 29 -0.84 -10.08 7.51
CA ARG A 29 -1.06 -10.21 6.06
C ARG A 29 -1.66 -11.56 5.66
N THR A 30 -1.47 -12.60 6.48
CA THR A 30 -2.02 -13.94 6.25
C THR A 30 -3.47 -14.07 6.71
N TYR A 31 -4.01 -13.05 7.40
CA TYR A 31 -5.34 -13.13 7.98
C TYR A 31 -6.37 -12.84 6.88
N PRO A 32 -7.31 -13.76 6.60
CA PRO A 32 -8.30 -13.56 5.55
C PRO A 32 -9.18 -12.33 5.82
N GLN A 33 -9.41 -12.00 7.09
CA GLN A 33 -10.18 -10.84 7.52
C GLN A 33 -9.54 -9.51 7.11
N LEU A 34 -8.23 -9.47 6.78
CA LEU A 34 -7.57 -8.23 6.36
C LEU A 34 -8.23 -7.62 5.12
N GLN A 35 -8.81 -8.44 4.24
CA GLN A 35 -9.51 -7.97 3.04
C GLN A 35 -10.74 -7.11 3.36
N ARG A 36 -11.42 -7.36 4.49
CA ARG A 36 -12.61 -6.59 4.90
C ARG A 36 -12.28 -5.12 5.16
N LEU A 37 -11.02 -4.83 5.54
CA LEU A 37 -10.56 -3.48 5.81
C LEU A 37 -10.50 -2.60 4.55
N LEU A 38 -10.57 -3.18 3.34
CA LEU A 38 -10.69 -2.40 2.11
C LEU A 38 -11.97 -1.56 2.07
N CYS A 39 -13.00 -1.91 2.86
CA CYS A 39 -14.23 -1.14 2.98
C CYS A 39 -14.07 0.18 3.74
N TYR A 40 -13.01 0.35 4.55
CA TYR A 40 -12.81 1.57 5.34
C TYR A 40 -12.33 2.78 4.51
N GLY A 41 -11.88 2.57 3.27
CA GLY A 41 -11.37 3.64 2.41
C GLY A 41 -10.11 4.33 2.96
N GLY A 42 -9.75 5.46 2.35
CA GLY A 42 -8.67 6.33 2.82
C GLY A 42 -7.34 5.62 3.08
N LEU A 43 -6.72 5.91 4.22
CA LEU A 43 -5.41 5.38 4.61
C LEU A 43 -5.44 3.88 4.88
N VAL A 44 -6.48 3.38 5.54
CA VAL A 44 -6.62 1.95 5.85
C VAL A 44 -6.69 1.14 4.56
N TRP A 45 -7.54 1.56 3.61
CA TRP A 45 -7.60 0.95 2.28
C TRP A 45 -6.22 0.92 1.63
N ARG A 46 -5.50 2.06 1.60
CA ARG A 46 -4.20 2.14 0.94
C ARG A 46 -3.15 1.21 1.56
N LEU A 47 -3.14 1.10 2.88
CA LEU A 47 -2.27 0.19 3.61
C LEU A 47 -2.60 -1.26 3.27
N VAL A 48 -3.88 -1.64 3.21
CA VAL A 48 -4.26 -3.00 2.82
C VAL A 48 -3.83 -3.30 1.37
N VAL A 49 -4.00 -2.34 0.45
CA VAL A 49 -3.51 -2.48 -0.95
C VAL A 49 -1.99 -2.63 -1.01
N LEU A 50 -1.25 -1.96 -0.12
CA LEU A 50 0.20 -2.14 -0.02
C LEU A 50 0.56 -3.58 0.36
N LEU A 51 -0.17 -4.18 1.31
CA LEU A 51 0.13 -5.52 1.83
C LEU A 51 -0.33 -6.66 0.94
N LEU A 52 -1.55 -6.55 0.41
CA LEU A 52 -2.20 -7.62 -0.36
C LEU A 52 -1.98 -7.46 -1.87
N GLY A 53 -1.50 -6.29 -2.30
CA GLY A 53 -1.28 -5.97 -3.70
C GLY A 53 -2.56 -5.52 -4.43
N ARG A 54 -2.34 -4.93 -5.62
CA ARG A 54 -3.42 -4.41 -6.49
C ARG A 54 -4.46 -5.47 -6.90
N PRO A 55 -4.11 -6.74 -7.21
CA PRO A 55 -5.10 -7.73 -7.63
C PRO A 55 -6.19 -8.00 -6.58
N VAL A 56 -5.88 -7.88 -5.29
CA VAL A 56 -6.88 -8.04 -4.22
C VAL A 56 -7.80 -6.82 -4.16
N ALA A 57 -7.23 -5.63 -4.29
CA ALA A 57 -8.00 -4.38 -4.31
C ALA A 57 -9.01 -4.35 -5.46
N THR A 58 -8.60 -4.80 -6.66
CA THR A 58 -9.48 -4.86 -7.84
C THR A 58 -10.63 -5.85 -7.64
N ARG A 59 -10.38 -7.00 -6.99
CA ARG A 59 -11.43 -7.99 -6.68
C ARG A 59 -12.46 -7.45 -5.70
N VAL A 60 -12.04 -6.70 -4.68
CA VAL A 60 -12.98 -6.08 -3.74
C VAL A 60 -13.74 -4.93 -4.39
N ALA A 61 -13.09 -4.12 -5.23
CA ALA A 61 -13.73 -3.03 -5.97
C ALA A 61 -14.79 -3.53 -6.97
N SER A 62 -14.66 -4.74 -7.52
CA SER A 62 -15.70 -5.39 -8.33
C SER A 62 -16.93 -5.85 -7.54
N GLY A 63 -16.92 -5.66 -6.22
CA GLY A 63 -18.04 -5.93 -5.33
C GLY A 63 -18.25 -7.40 -4.99
N PRO A 64 -19.05 -7.69 -3.94
CA PRO A 64 -19.44 -9.05 -3.58
C PRO A 64 -20.19 -9.75 -4.71
N SER A 65 -20.93 -9.02 -5.56
CA SER A 65 -21.61 -9.61 -6.73
C SER A 65 -20.65 -10.12 -7.81
N GLY A 66 -19.43 -9.57 -7.91
CA GLY A 66 -18.40 -10.09 -8.81
C GLY A 66 -17.62 -11.24 -8.18
N ALA A 67 -17.18 -11.07 -6.93
CA ALA A 67 -16.29 -11.98 -6.21
C ALA A 67 -16.98 -13.20 -5.58
N TRP A 68 -18.23 -13.10 -5.12
CA TRP A 68 -19.01 -14.24 -4.62
C TRP A 68 -19.33 -15.21 -5.76
N THR A 69 -19.67 -14.69 -6.94
CA THR A 69 -19.98 -15.47 -8.14
C THR A 69 -18.75 -16.19 -8.71
N THR A 70 -17.55 -15.62 -8.55
CA THR A 70 -16.29 -16.25 -9.03
C THR A 70 -15.57 -17.10 -7.98
N HIS A 71 -15.69 -16.78 -6.69
CA HIS A 71 -14.85 -17.39 -5.65
C HIS A 71 -15.61 -17.85 -4.40
N GLY A 72 -16.87 -17.42 -4.20
CA GLY A 72 -17.68 -17.80 -3.04
C GLY A 72 -18.23 -19.23 -3.06
N LEU A 73 -18.08 -19.95 -4.18
CA LEU A 73 -18.57 -21.32 -4.35
C LEU A 73 -17.52 -22.42 -4.09
N GLN A 74 -16.23 -22.08 -3.89
CA GLN A 74 -15.16 -23.09 -3.76
C GLN A 74 -14.60 -23.25 -2.34
N ALA A 75 -14.81 -22.29 -1.44
CA ALA A 75 -14.52 -22.50 -0.03
C ALA A 75 -15.78 -23.05 0.62
N ALA A 76 -15.76 -24.33 1.01
CA ALA A 76 -16.82 -24.94 1.81
C ALA A 76 -17.19 -23.98 2.93
N TRP A 77 -18.45 -23.58 2.95
CA TRP A 77 -19.02 -22.71 3.96
C TRP A 77 -18.79 -23.37 5.32
N ASP A 78 -17.79 -22.88 6.06
CA ASP A 78 -17.48 -23.34 7.41
C ASP A 78 -18.23 -22.44 8.41
N PRO A 79 -19.28 -22.95 9.07
CA PRO A 79 -20.04 -22.18 10.05
C PRO A 79 -19.17 -21.74 11.25
N ILE A 80 -18.04 -22.39 11.51
CA ILE A 80 -17.13 -22.07 12.62
C ILE A 80 -16.30 -20.81 12.31
N GLN A 81 -16.14 -20.43 11.03
CA GLN A 81 -15.55 -19.14 10.66
C GLN A 81 -16.51 -17.95 10.85
N GLN A 82 -17.73 -18.18 11.37
CA GLN A 82 -18.52 -17.14 12.05
C GLN A 82 -17.90 -16.71 13.39
N LEU A 83 -16.56 -16.73 13.52
CA LEU A 83 -15.88 -15.92 14.53
C LEU A 83 -16.19 -14.47 14.20
N HIS A 84 -17.30 -13.99 14.76
CA HIS A 84 -17.58 -12.61 15.09
C HIS A 84 -16.97 -11.65 14.06
N SER A 85 -17.62 -11.51 12.90
CA SER A 85 -17.53 -10.26 12.15
C SER A 85 -18.22 -9.20 13.00
N GLU A 86 -17.58 -8.83 14.12
CA GLU A 86 -17.88 -7.61 14.85
C GLU A 86 -17.74 -6.50 13.83
N VAL A 87 -18.88 -6.01 13.38
CA VAL A 87 -18.93 -4.80 12.58
C VAL A 87 -18.53 -3.69 13.54
N TYR A 88 -17.26 -3.28 13.46
CA TYR A 88 -16.79 -2.16 14.25
C TYR A 88 -17.36 -0.87 13.65
N ASP A 89 -18.27 -0.22 14.39
CA ASP A 89 -18.81 1.10 14.05
C ASP A 89 -17.71 2.17 13.94
N ASN A 90 -16.64 2.01 14.73
CA ASN A 90 -15.47 2.86 14.70
C ASN A 90 -14.23 2.05 14.26
N PRO A 91 -13.59 2.39 13.13
CA PRO A 91 -12.36 1.74 12.67
C PRO A 91 -11.24 1.75 13.72
N SER A 92 -11.27 2.69 14.67
CA SER A 92 -10.27 2.80 15.74
C SER A 92 -10.38 1.68 16.79
N ASN A 93 -11.52 0.98 16.84
CA ASN A 93 -11.73 -0.14 17.77
C ASN A 93 -11.36 -1.49 17.13
N ASP A 94 -11.12 -1.51 15.82
CA ASP A 94 -10.79 -2.73 15.09
C ASP A 94 -9.32 -3.11 15.32
N PRO A 95 -9.01 -4.26 15.96
CA PRO A 95 -7.64 -4.66 16.27
C PRO A 95 -6.74 -4.76 15.04
N LEU A 96 -7.28 -5.12 13.88
CA LEU A 96 -6.49 -5.18 12.64
C LEU A 96 -6.15 -3.78 12.13
N VAL A 97 -7.05 -2.81 12.26
CA VAL A 97 -6.77 -1.41 11.92
C VAL A 97 -5.73 -0.82 12.88
N VAL A 98 -5.88 -1.06 14.19
CA VAL A 98 -4.91 -0.63 15.22
C VAL A 98 -3.51 -1.18 14.91
N ALA A 99 -3.41 -2.46 14.58
CA ALA A 99 -2.16 -3.11 14.17
C ALA A 99 -1.60 -2.52 12.87
N LEU A 100 -2.46 -2.30 11.86
CA LEU A 100 -2.08 -1.76 10.55
C LEU A 100 -1.55 -0.32 10.65
N LEU A 101 -2.16 0.51 11.50
CA LEU A 101 -1.71 1.88 11.76
C LEU A 101 -0.44 1.95 12.63
N GLY A 102 -0.01 0.83 13.21
CA GLY A 102 1.13 0.77 14.10
C GLY A 102 0.93 1.64 15.32
N GLN A 103 -0.19 1.44 16.02
CA GLN A 103 -0.51 2.13 17.26
C GLN A 103 0.24 1.49 18.44
N PHE A 104 0.81 2.35 19.27
CA PHE A 104 1.55 2.05 20.51
C PHE A 104 1.01 2.95 21.63
N ASP A 105 1.40 2.69 22.87
CA ASP A 105 0.92 3.40 24.07
C ASP A 105 1.01 4.94 23.98
N ARG A 106 2.01 5.46 23.25
CA ARG A 106 2.28 6.91 23.16
C ARG A 106 2.04 7.52 21.78
N GLY A 107 1.52 6.76 20.82
CA GLY A 107 1.27 7.28 19.48
C GLY A 107 1.28 6.19 18.42
N SER A 108 1.30 6.61 17.16
CA SER A 108 1.19 5.70 16.03
C SER A 108 2.14 6.06 14.88
N LEU A 109 2.56 5.05 14.10
CA LEU A 109 3.41 5.27 12.92
C LEU A 109 2.67 5.91 11.75
N TRP A 110 1.35 5.67 11.69
CA TRP A 110 0.41 6.28 10.76
C TRP A 110 -0.60 7.15 11.52
N PRO A 111 -1.14 8.23 10.94
CA PRO A 111 -2.16 9.03 11.62
C PRO A 111 -3.39 8.15 11.94
N PRO A 112 -4.00 8.29 13.14
CA PRO A 112 -5.27 7.64 13.44
C PRO A 112 -6.34 7.99 12.40
N CYS A 113 -7.27 7.07 12.13
CA CYS A 113 -8.34 7.26 11.14
C CYS A 113 -9.07 8.59 11.33
N GLU A 114 -9.45 8.93 12.57
CA GLU A 114 -10.13 10.19 12.88
C GLU A 114 -9.28 11.43 12.50
N VAL A 115 -7.97 11.39 12.74
CA VAL A 115 -7.06 12.48 12.39
C VAL A 115 -6.89 12.59 10.87
N PHE A 116 -6.79 11.46 10.17
CA PHE A 116 -6.69 11.43 8.71
C PHE A 116 -7.96 11.94 8.04
N PHE A 117 -9.13 11.43 8.43
CA PHE A 117 -10.42 11.77 7.82
C PHE A 117 -10.88 13.19 8.11
N ARG A 118 -10.54 13.75 9.28
CA ARG A 118 -10.85 15.15 9.62
C ARG A 118 -9.84 16.15 9.05
N SER A 119 -8.86 15.68 8.31
CA SER A 119 -7.87 16.57 7.72
C SER A 119 -8.37 17.27 6.47
N TYR A 120 -7.95 18.52 6.26
CA TYR A 120 -8.23 19.26 5.02
C TYR A 120 -7.59 18.62 3.77
N ARG A 121 -6.58 17.75 3.93
CA ARG A 121 -5.95 17.03 2.81
C ARG A 121 -6.81 15.88 2.30
N TRP A 122 -7.71 15.35 3.13
CA TRP A 122 -8.61 14.28 2.72
C TRP A 122 -9.91 14.87 2.17
N THR A 123 -10.08 14.77 0.85
CA THR A 123 -11.28 15.27 0.14
C THR A 123 -12.27 14.15 -0.20
N GLY A 124 -12.17 13.01 0.48
CA GLY A 124 -12.91 11.79 0.12
C GLY A 124 -12.27 10.98 -1.01
N ARG A 125 -11.14 11.42 -1.57
CA ARG A 125 -10.42 10.75 -2.66
C ARG A 125 -8.94 10.65 -2.37
N TRP A 126 -8.32 9.57 -2.84
CA TRP A 126 -6.87 9.38 -2.77
C TRP A 126 -6.19 10.14 -3.91
N SER A 127 -5.58 11.29 -3.60
CA SER A 127 -4.90 12.16 -4.57
C SER A 127 -3.41 11.83 -4.72
N ASP A 128 -2.76 12.33 -5.77
CA ASP A 128 -1.31 12.16 -5.99
C ASP A 128 -0.46 12.78 -4.87
N SER A 129 -0.94 13.88 -4.28
CA SER A 129 -0.30 14.49 -3.11
C SER A 129 -0.35 13.56 -1.88
N LEU A 130 -1.49 12.89 -1.66
CA LEU A 130 -1.61 11.88 -0.60
C LEU A 130 -0.75 10.66 -0.86
N GLU A 131 -0.67 10.19 -2.11
CA GLU A 131 0.22 9.09 -2.48
C GLU A 131 1.70 9.47 -2.25
N SER A 132 2.12 10.67 -2.65
CA SER A 132 3.49 11.16 -2.44
C SER A 132 3.85 11.22 -0.96
N TRP A 133 2.95 11.78 -0.13
CA TRP A 133 3.10 11.78 1.32
C TRP A 133 3.18 10.35 1.89
N PHE A 134 2.31 9.45 1.43
CA PHE A 134 2.26 8.06 1.89
C PHE A 134 3.57 7.33 1.57
N GLN A 135 4.09 7.48 0.34
CA GLN A 135 5.36 6.89 -0.08
C GLN A 135 6.55 7.45 0.69
N GLN A 136 6.56 8.76 0.98
CA GLN A 136 7.57 9.37 1.83
C GLN A 136 7.55 8.76 3.23
N ARG A 137 6.38 8.66 3.85
CA ARG A 137 6.24 8.08 5.20
C ARG A 137 6.63 6.60 5.21
N LEU A 138 6.24 5.85 4.18
CA LEU A 138 6.64 4.46 4.02
C LEU A 138 8.17 4.31 3.91
N ARG A 139 8.83 5.21 3.18
CA ARG A 139 10.30 5.27 3.09
C ARG A 139 10.94 5.55 4.45
N GLU A 140 10.43 6.51 5.22
CA GLU A 140 10.91 6.79 6.58
C GLU A 140 10.80 5.54 7.47
N ILE A 141 9.70 4.79 7.37
CA ILE A 141 9.50 3.53 8.11
C ILE A 141 10.48 2.46 7.63
N GLY A 142 10.64 2.28 6.32
CA GLY A 142 11.59 1.31 5.75
C GLY A 142 13.05 1.60 6.11
N GLN A 143 13.40 2.88 6.23
CA GLN A 143 14.71 3.36 6.70
C GLN A 143 14.84 3.35 8.23
N ARG A 144 13.83 2.87 8.97
CA ARG A 144 13.83 2.81 10.45
C ARG A 144 13.97 4.18 11.12
N ALA A 145 13.64 5.25 10.40
CA ALA A 145 13.76 6.64 10.86
C ALA A 145 12.43 7.20 11.40
N ALA A 146 11.31 6.51 11.16
CA ALA A 146 10.00 6.96 11.62
C ALA A 146 9.79 6.67 13.12
N SER A 147 9.46 7.71 13.89
CA SER A 147 8.94 7.55 15.25
C SER A 147 7.41 7.62 15.28
N PRO A 148 6.75 6.91 16.22
CA PRO A 148 5.34 7.10 16.50
C PRO A 148 5.06 8.54 16.93
N LEU A 149 3.95 9.09 16.46
CA LEU A 149 3.50 10.43 16.82
C LEU A 149 2.16 10.33 17.55
N GLY A 150 1.98 11.17 18.58
CA GLY A 150 0.69 11.32 19.24
C GLY A 150 -0.30 12.11 18.38
N ASN A 151 -1.58 12.07 18.74
CA ASN A 151 -2.66 12.68 17.95
C ASN A 151 -2.45 14.16 17.67
N GLN A 152 -1.96 14.94 18.66
CA GLN A 152 -1.67 16.36 18.47
C GLN A 152 -0.50 16.58 17.51
N ALA A 153 0.56 15.78 17.62
CA ALA A 153 1.70 15.86 16.70
C ALA A 153 1.28 15.49 15.27
N TRP A 154 0.42 14.48 15.10
CA TRP A 154 -0.18 14.18 13.80
C TRP A 154 -1.00 15.34 13.27
N LYS A 155 -1.94 15.89 14.07
CA LYS A 155 -2.72 17.06 13.69
C LYS A 155 -1.82 18.22 13.27
N SER A 156 -0.76 18.54 14.01
CA SER A 156 0.17 19.63 13.65
C SER A 156 1.03 19.33 12.42
N ARG A 157 1.48 18.09 12.22
CA ARG A 157 2.26 17.68 11.02
C ARG A 157 1.38 17.66 9.77
N TRP A 158 0.10 17.38 9.95
CA TRP A 158 -0.88 17.33 8.88
C TRP A 158 -1.50 18.69 8.55
N ALA A 159 -1.75 19.52 9.57
CA ALA A 159 -2.24 20.90 9.50
C ALA A 159 -1.29 21.79 8.68
N ARG A 160 0.01 21.64 8.92
CA ARG A 160 1.03 22.20 8.06
C ARG A 160 0.89 21.50 6.71
N GLY A 161 0.51 22.22 5.65
CA GLY A 161 0.56 21.73 4.26
C GLY A 161 1.90 21.08 3.94
N PRO A 162 2.10 20.49 2.76
CA PRO A 162 3.42 20.66 2.19
C PRO A 162 3.69 22.15 2.36
N SER A 163 4.64 22.51 3.24
CA SER A 163 5.15 23.87 3.27
C SER A 163 5.28 24.23 1.80
N GLN A 164 4.67 25.33 1.37
CA GLN A 164 4.85 25.86 0.03
C GLN A 164 6.34 26.20 -0.13
N VAL A 165 7.18 25.17 -0.15
CA VAL A 165 8.57 25.17 -0.56
C VAL A 165 8.46 25.31 -2.06
N ARG A 166 8.11 26.55 -2.48
CA ARG A 166 8.36 27.11 -3.80
C ARG A 166 7.98 26.21 -5.00
N GLU A 167 6.82 25.57 -5.01
CA GLU A 167 6.30 25.05 -6.29
C GLU A 167 5.92 26.17 -7.27
N HIS A 168 5.79 27.42 -6.81
CA HIS A 168 5.69 28.59 -7.70
C HIS A 168 6.96 28.88 -8.53
N SER A 169 8.07 28.15 -8.36
CA SER A 169 9.23 28.31 -9.25
C SER A 169 9.30 27.30 -10.40
N ALA A 170 8.50 26.23 -10.37
CA ALA A 170 8.52 25.20 -11.42
C ALA A 170 7.38 25.38 -12.44
N ASP A 171 6.24 25.93 -12.03
CA ASP A 171 5.07 26.07 -12.90
C ASP A 171 5.14 27.32 -13.80
N GLU A 172 5.99 28.30 -13.48
CA GLU A 172 6.26 29.48 -14.32
C GLU A 172 7.31 29.20 -15.42
N ALA A 173 8.13 28.16 -15.25
CA ALA A 173 9.11 27.71 -16.26
C ALA A 173 8.53 26.69 -17.27
N ALA A 174 7.38 26.07 -16.98
CA ALA A 174 6.76 25.06 -17.84
C ALA A 174 5.83 25.65 -18.93
N ARG A 175 5.52 26.96 -18.87
CA ARG A 175 4.56 27.59 -19.78
C ARG A 175 5.01 27.82 -21.24
N PRO A 176 6.28 27.71 -21.68
CA PRO A 176 6.60 27.75 -23.11
C PRO A 176 6.88 26.39 -23.77
N ILE A 177 6.83 25.25 -23.05
CA ILE A 177 7.17 23.94 -23.63
C ILE A 177 5.94 23.19 -24.18
N VAL A 178 4.76 23.39 -23.60
CA VAL A 178 3.53 22.71 -24.06
C VAL A 178 3.04 23.26 -25.42
N GLU A 179 3.38 24.49 -25.78
CA GLU A 179 3.07 25.07 -27.10
C GLU A 179 3.93 24.45 -28.24
N ARG A 180 5.14 23.95 -27.93
CA ARG A 180 6.05 23.34 -28.94
C ARG A 180 5.83 21.84 -29.17
N ALA A 181 5.19 21.12 -28.23
CA ALA A 181 4.89 19.71 -28.40
C ALA A 181 3.66 19.44 -29.29
N ARG A 182 2.84 20.47 -29.58
CA ARG A 182 1.61 20.33 -30.38
C ARG A 182 1.82 20.30 -31.90
N LEU A 183 3.03 20.55 -32.40
CA LEU A 183 3.37 20.56 -33.83
C LEU A 183 4.45 19.54 -34.24
N GLY A 184 4.91 18.67 -33.35
CA GLY A 184 6.15 17.90 -33.56
C GLY A 184 6.05 16.37 -33.63
N THR A 185 4.91 15.73 -33.34
CA THR A 185 4.88 14.27 -33.14
C THR A 185 3.84 13.56 -34.01
N ILE A 186 3.88 13.85 -35.32
CA ILE A 186 3.39 12.94 -36.37
C ILE A 186 4.63 12.55 -37.19
N ARG A 187 5.40 11.58 -36.70
CA ARG A 187 6.39 10.75 -37.43
C ARG A 187 7.17 9.93 -36.41
N GLN A 188 6.61 8.80 -35.99
CA GLN A 188 7.36 7.57 -35.64
C GLN A 188 6.39 6.46 -35.21
N LEU A 189 5.59 6.02 -36.18
CA LEU A 189 4.99 4.68 -36.17
C LEU A 189 5.30 4.04 -37.51
N ASP A 190 6.57 3.72 -37.70
CA ASP A 190 7.02 2.77 -38.71
C ASP A 190 8.44 2.36 -38.34
N LEU A 191 8.58 1.18 -37.73
CA LEU A 191 9.79 0.33 -37.66
C LEU A 191 9.61 -0.78 -36.62
N ARG A 192 8.62 -1.66 -36.80
CA ARG A 192 8.69 -3.06 -36.29
C ARG A 192 7.96 -4.00 -37.26
N ARG A 193 8.50 -4.10 -38.47
CA ARG A 193 8.14 -5.14 -39.45
C ARG A 193 9.40 -5.54 -40.23
N ALA A 194 10.27 -6.35 -39.63
CA ALA A 194 11.27 -7.17 -40.34
C ALA A 194 11.97 -8.13 -39.37
N GLY A 195 11.99 -9.43 -39.71
CA GLY A 195 12.78 -10.50 -39.08
C GLY A 195 12.02 -11.24 -37.97
N GLY A 196 11.43 -12.42 -38.15
CA GLY A 196 11.69 -13.45 -39.15
C GLY A 196 12.89 -14.31 -38.76
N HIS A 197 12.65 -15.47 -38.12
CA HIS A 197 13.40 -16.74 -38.14
C HIS A 197 12.86 -17.61 -36.98
N ARG A 198 12.01 -18.61 -37.24
CA ARG A 198 12.22 -19.98 -37.78
C ARG A 198 12.04 -21.02 -36.67
N LEU A 199 10.93 -21.74 -36.85
CA LEU A 199 10.54 -23.08 -36.42
C LEU A 199 11.68 -24.05 -36.06
N GLY A 200 11.42 -24.86 -35.03
CA GLY A 200 12.02 -26.18 -34.83
C GLY A 200 11.11 -27.03 -33.93
N PRO A 201 10.49 -28.11 -34.46
CA PRO A 201 9.58 -28.98 -33.70
C PRO A 201 10.35 -30.18 -33.12
N TYR A 202 10.13 -30.50 -31.85
CA TYR A 202 10.47 -31.83 -31.32
C TYR A 202 9.19 -32.58 -30.95
N LEU A 203 8.90 -33.53 -31.84
CA LEU A 203 7.87 -34.56 -31.75
C LEU A 203 8.20 -35.58 -30.65
N ARG A 204 7.16 -35.94 -29.89
CA ARG A 204 6.69 -37.30 -29.51
C ARG A 204 7.70 -38.43 -29.22
N ARG A 205 7.47 -39.09 -28.08
CA ARG A 205 6.92 -40.47 -27.87
C ARG A 205 7.75 -41.42 -26.99
N GLY A 206 7.02 -42.17 -26.16
CA GLY A 206 7.38 -43.39 -25.42
C GLY A 206 6.66 -43.33 -24.06
N VAL A 207 5.52 -43.97 -23.77
CA VAL A 207 5.03 -45.37 -23.91
C VAL A 207 5.90 -46.41 -23.18
N GLY A 208 5.29 -47.03 -22.17
CA GLY A 208 5.72 -48.26 -21.47
C GLY A 208 6.42 -47.99 -20.14
N GLY A 209 6.07 -48.56 -19.00
CA GLY A 209 5.13 -49.61 -18.64
C GLY A 209 5.55 -50.26 -17.31
N LEU A 210 4.65 -51.04 -16.74
CA LEU A 210 4.87 -52.21 -15.86
C LEU A 210 4.94 -52.08 -14.32
N CYS A 211 4.16 -52.99 -13.75
CA CYS A 211 3.92 -53.48 -12.40
C CYS A 211 5.12 -53.86 -11.52
N GLY A 212 4.83 -53.99 -10.22
CA GLY A 212 5.52 -54.83 -9.23
C GLY A 212 5.93 -54.02 -7.98
N ARG A 213 5.61 -54.38 -6.74
CA ARG A 213 4.98 -55.53 -6.07
C ARG A 213 4.20 -55.02 -4.86
#